data_AF-A0A3N6HGU5-F1
#
_entry.id   AF-A0A3N6HGU5-F1
#
_cell.length_a   1.000
_cell.length_b   1.000
_cell.length_c   1.000
_cell.angle_alpha   90.00
_cell.angle_beta   90.00
_cell.angle_gamma   90.00
#
_symmetry.space_group_name_H-M   'P 1'
#
loop_
_entity.id
_entity.type
_entity.pdbx_description
1 polymer ?
#
loop_
_entity_poly.entity_id
_entity_poly.type
_entity_poly.pdbx_seq_one_letter_code
_entity_poly.pdbx_strand_id
1 'polypeptide(L)'
;MGTITAIFKEGMAELSWPDQKEFTVSMPPADIETGKAFAVPGAHIRPSDEKKALSIAEAYASQFAPWGLKDSKVNVSRVDEETDLGWLVYWRRWDGEVLLPMRLDLRIDSAGRVSDLIERNISDPKIPTVRVTKEEAWEIFKKNFNDEIDKKSEKGEPILLAQYRNGQWRTDWLLSTRTSSYALEAAIDATDGSFNDPVQVPLRRSADANQYIEPLSTSG
;
A
#
# COMPACT_ATOMS: atom_id res chain seq x y z
N MET A 1 -12.73 14.84 -2.44
CA MET A 1 -12.14 15.34 -1.16
C MET A 1 -11.08 16.40 -1.45
N GLY A 2 -10.51 17.09 -0.46
CA GLY A 2 -9.37 18.00 -0.67
C GLY A 2 -8.07 17.45 -0.09
N THR A 3 -6.93 17.95 -0.56
CA THR A 3 -5.59 17.61 -0.05
C THR A 3 -4.83 18.89 0.28
N ILE A 4 -4.14 18.90 1.42
CA ILE A 4 -3.13 19.90 1.74
C ILE A 4 -1.77 19.31 1.38
N THR A 5 -1.06 19.97 0.47
CA THR A 5 0.29 19.57 0.07
C THR A 5 1.30 20.60 0.56
N ALA A 6 2.35 20.13 1.22
CA ALA A 6 3.51 20.92 1.62
C ALA A 6 4.73 20.42 0.84
N ILE A 7 5.31 21.30 0.02
CA ILE A 7 6.54 21.02 -0.74
C ILE A 7 7.70 21.69 0.00
N PHE A 8 8.68 20.88 0.39
CA PHE A 8 9.89 21.37 1.03
C PHE A 8 11.02 21.44 0.00
N LYS A 9 12.15 22.03 0.39
CA LYS A 9 13.37 21.93 -0.41
C LYS A 9 13.74 20.45 -0.66
N GLU A 10 13.51 19.62 0.36
CA GLU A 10 13.87 18.21 0.40
C GLU A 10 12.61 17.40 0.70
N GLY A 11 11.92 16.94 -0.35
CA GLY A 11 10.72 16.10 -0.21
C GLY A 11 9.39 16.85 -0.14
N MET A 12 8.34 16.10 0.17
CA MET A 12 6.96 16.58 0.22
C MET A 12 6.17 15.85 1.30
N ALA A 13 5.08 16.49 1.74
CA ALA A 13 4.08 15.87 2.61
C ALA A 13 2.68 16.22 2.14
N GLU A 14 1.75 15.27 2.25
CA GLU A 14 0.34 15.46 1.91
C GLU A 14 -0.56 15.01 3.04
N LEU A 15 -1.66 15.73 3.25
CA LEU A 15 -2.66 15.45 4.27
C LEU A 15 -4.06 15.54 3.68
N SER A 16 -4.89 14.52 3.89
CA SER A 16 -6.30 14.57 3.49
C SER A 16 -7.06 15.63 4.29
N TRP A 17 -7.94 16.38 3.62
CA TRP A 17 -8.70 17.46 4.23
C TRP A 17 -10.18 17.42 3.85
N PRO A 18 -11.10 17.67 4.80
CA PRO A 18 -10.87 18.10 6.19
C PRO A 18 -10.70 16.96 7.22
N ASP A 19 -10.76 15.71 6.79
CA ASP A 19 -10.84 14.58 7.72
C ASP A 19 -9.50 14.17 8.36
N GLN A 20 -8.36 14.54 7.75
CA GLN A 20 -7.00 14.31 8.28
C GLN A 20 -6.71 12.83 8.55
N LYS A 21 -7.36 11.95 7.79
CA LYS A 21 -7.26 10.49 7.96
C LYS A 21 -6.08 9.88 7.24
N GLU A 22 -5.57 10.54 6.20
CA GLU A 22 -4.46 10.06 5.40
C GLU A 22 -3.35 11.12 5.36
N PHE A 23 -2.16 10.71 5.76
CA PHE A 23 -0.96 11.53 5.76
C PHE A 23 0.17 10.77 5.08
N THR A 24 0.80 11.38 4.08
CA THR A 24 1.94 10.81 3.37
C THR A 24 3.12 11.76 3.44
N VAL A 25 4.33 11.20 3.53
CA VAL A 25 5.58 11.95 3.47
C VAL A 25 6.54 11.20 2.59
N SER A 26 7.27 11.92 1.74
CA SER A 26 8.40 11.39 1.00
C SER A 26 9.58 12.35 1.09
N MET A 27 10.74 11.82 1.40
CA MET A 27 12.01 12.52 1.52
C MET A 27 13.10 11.70 0.81
N PRO A 28 14.14 12.35 0.27
CA PRO A 28 15.26 11.64 -0.32
C PRO A 28 15.89 10.64 0.68
N PRO A 29 16.00 9.35 0.31
CA PRO A 29 16.69 8.36 1.13
C PRO A 29 18.21 8.55 1.05
N ALA A 30 18.95 7.96 2.00
CA ALA A 30 20.39 8.17 2.14
C ALA A 30 21.25 7.82 0.91
N ASP A 31 20.79 6.90 0.05
CA ASP A 31 21.42 6.50 -1.22
C ASP A 31 21.27 7.56 -2.33
N ILE A 32 20.26 8.44 -2.24
CA ILE A 32 20.09 9.59 -3.13
C ILE A 32 20.75 10.83 -2.52
N GLU A 33 20.37 11.17 -1.28
CA GLU A 33 20.97 12.29 -0.57
C GLU A 33 21.06 12.02 0.94
N THR A 34 22.29 11.92 1.43
CA THR A 34 22.55 11.60 2.82
C THR A 34 22.07 12.71 3.75
N GLY A 35 21.32 12.33 4.78
CA GLY A 35 20.98 13.24 5.88
C GLY A 35 19.63 13.95 5.77
N LYS A 36 18.87 13.71 4.70
CA LYS A 36 17.59 14.38 4.44
C LYS A 36 16.39 13.68 5.07
N ALA A 37 16.40 12.35 5.08
CA ALA A 37 15.38 11.54 5.73
C ALA A 37 15.33 11.77 7.26
N PHE A 38 14.17 11.48 7.85
CA PHE A 38 13.88 11.74 9.25
C PHE A 38 14.66 10.79 10.17
N ALA A 39 15.49 11.35 11.06
CA ALA A 39 16.20 10.57 12.06
C ALA A 39 15.24 10.19 13.20
N VAL A 40 14.99 8.91 13.39
CA VAL A 40 14.12 8.41 14.45
C VAL A 40 14.78 8.63 15.81
N PRO A 41 14.17 9.41 16.73
CA PRO A 41 14.75 9.63 18.05
C PRO A 41 14.99 8.30 18.79
N GLY A 42 16.19 8.16 19.38
CA GLY A 42 16.57 6.96 20.12
C GLY A 42 16.97 5.75 19.25
N ALA A 43 16.84 5.83 17.93
CA ALA A 43 17.34 4.81 17.01
C ALA A 43 18.60 5.32 16.30
N HIS A 44 19.75 4.68 16.59
CA HIS A 44 21.05 5.04 16.02
C HIS A 44 21.74 3.84 15.35
N ILE A 45 20.96 2.86 14.90
CA ILE A 45 21.45 1.63 14.29
C ILE A 45 21.19 1.64 12.78
N ARG A 46 22.07 0.99 12.01
CA ARG A 46 21.80 0.68 10.61
C ARG A 46 20.92 -0.57 10.49
N PRO A 47 19.94 -0.60 9.59
CA PRO A 47 19.06 -1.75 9.41
C PRO A 47 19.74 -2.81 8.53
N SER A 48 20.74 -3.53 9.08
CA SER A 48 21.42 -4.59 8.33
C SER A 48 20.56 -5.84 8.09
N ASP A 49 19.48 -5.98 8.84
CA ASP A 49 18.59 -7.13 8.85
C ASP A 49 17.17 -6.68 9.23
N GLU A 50 16.22 -7.59 9.03
CA GLU A 50 14.79 -7.39 9.26
C GLU A 50 14.49 -6.92 10.69
N LYS A 51 15.16 -7.51 11.69
CA LYS A 51 14.93 -7.21 13.11
C LYS A 51 15.36 -5.80 13.45
N LYS A 52 16.47 -5.33 12.88
CA LYS A 52 16.94 -3.95 13.07
C LYS A 52 16.08 -2.94 12.33
N ALA A 53 15.59 -3.28 11.14
CA ALA A 53 14.63 -2.43 10.43
C ALA A 53 13.34 -2.28 11.25
N LEU A 54 12.81 -3.40 11.76
CA LEU A 54 11.63 -3.42 12.61
C LEU A 54 11.83 -2.58 13.87
N SER A 55 12.96 -2.71 14.57
CA SER A 55 13.16 -1.97 15.82
C SER A 55 13.25 -0.45 15.63
N ILE A 56 13.84 0.02 14.51
CA ILE A 56 13.81 1.45 14.14
C ILE A 56 12.37 1.90 13.89
N ALA A 57 11.61 1.13 13.11
CA ALA A 57 10.25 1.46 12.74
C ALA A 57 9.30 1.41 13.95
N GLU A 58 9.48 0.46 14.87
CA GLU A 58 8.76 0.39 16.15
C GLU A 58 9.09 1.57 17.06
N ALA A 59 10.34 2.05 17.08
CA ALA A 59 10.72 3.23 17.84
C ALA A 59 9.99 4.48 17.31
N TYR A 60 9.91 4.64 15.99
CA TYR A 60 9.09 5.68 15.37
C TYR A 60 7.61 5.52 15.73
N ALA A 61 7.04 4.35 15.43
CA ALA A 61 5.61 4.10 15.57
C ALA A 61 5.14 4.24 17.02
N SER A 62 5.93 3.78 17.99
CA SER A 62 5.60 3.92 19.42
C SER A 62 5.52 5.38 19.86
N GLN A 63 6.32 6.25 19.25
CA GLN A 63 6.37 7.67 19.61
C GLN A 63 5.33 8.50 18.85
N PHE A 64 5.16 8.27 17.56
CA PHE A 64 4.38 9.15 16.68
C PHE A 64 3.04 8.54 16.23
N ALA A 65 2.97 7.21 16.11
CA ALA A 65 1.80 6.51 15.58
C ALA A 65 1.42 5.23 16.37
N PRO A 66 1.26 5.29 17.72
CA PRO A 66 1.05 4.09 18.53
C PRO A 66 -0.27 3.37 18.18
N TRP A 67 -1.22 4.08 17.59
CA TRP A 67 -2.45 3.52 17.05
C TRP A 67 -2.21 2.47 15.94
N GLY A 68 -1.14 2.61 15.16
CA GLY A 68 -0.80 1.70 14.06
C GLY A 68 -0.27 0.35 14.53
N LEU A 69 0.28 0.28 15.75
CA LEU A 69 0.80 -0.96 16.34
C LEU A 69 -0.31 -1.83 16.93
N LYS A 70 -1.36 -1.20 17.46
CA LYS A 70 -2.43 -1.88 18.18
C LYS A 70 -3.22 -2.80 17.24
N ASP A 71 -3.36 -4.07 17.63
CA ASP A 71 -4.15 -5.11 16.94
C ASP A 71 -3.74 -5.34 15.47
N SER A 72 -2.52 -4.93 15.11
CA SER A 72 -2.02 -4.99 13.74
C SER A 72 -1.06 -6.15 13.52
N LYS A 73 -1.09 -6.73 12.32
CA LYS A 73 -0.02 -7.60 11.83
C LYS A 73 1.06 -6.75 11.21
N VAL A 74 2.31 -6.97 11.64
CA VAL A 74 3.49 -6.34 11.06
C VAL A 74 4.09 -7.23 9.98
N ASN A 75 4.60 -6.60 8.93
CA ASN A 75 5.43 -7.23 7.92
C ASN A 75 6.65 -6.36 7.66
N VAL A 76 7.75 -7.01 7.30
CA VAL A 76 9.02 -6.36 7.01
C VAL A 76 9.57 -7.00 5.75
N SER A 77 9.93 -6.18 4.78
CA SER A 77 10.54 -6.64 3.53
C SER A 77 11.64 -5.68 3.09
N ARG A 78 12.57 -6.16 2.27
CA ARG A 78 13.50 -5.26 1.59
C ARG A 78 12.75 -4.44 0.55
N VAL A 79 13.19 -3.20 0.33
CA VAL A 79 12.67 -2.36 -0.77
C VAL A 79 13.06 -2.98 -2.11
N ASP A 80 14.27 -3.54 -2.18
CA ASP A 80 14.81 -4.27 -3.31
C ASP A 80 15.70 -5.40 -2.76
N GLU A 81 15.58 -6.61 -3.29
CA GLU A 81 16.34 -7.77 -2.79
C GLU A 81 17.80 -7.78 -3.25
N GLU A 82 18.11 -7.09 -4.35
CA GLU A 82 19.43 -7.09 -4.99
C GLU A 82 20.29 -5.90 -4.53
N THR A 83 19.67 -4.84 -4.01
CA THR A 83 20.31 -3.58 -3.63
C THR A 83 19.97 -3.15 -2.20
N ASP A 84 20.90 -2.49 -1.52
CA ASP A 84 20.71 -2.03 -0.14
C ASP A 84 19.93 -0.70 -0.08
N LEU A 85 18.73 -0.66 -0.65
CA LEU A 85 17.83 0.50 -0.70
C LEU A 85 16.97 0.67 0.56
N GLY A 86 17.31 -0.08 1.62
CA GLY A 86 16.60 -0.09 2.89
C GLY A 86 15.45 -1.09 2.94
N TRP A 87 14.50 -0.83 3.83
CA TRP A 87 13.44 -1.74 4.24
C TRP A 87 12.10 -1.06 4.24
N LEU A 88 11.06 -1.80 3.87
CA LEU A 88 9.67 -1.43 4.09
C LEU A 88 9.15 -2.19 5.30
N VAL A 89 8.68 -1.45 6.31
CA VAL A 89 8.00 -1.99 7.49
C VAL A 89 6.57 -1.48 7.47
N TYR A 90 5.60 -2.38 7.56
CA TYR A 90 4.20 -1.98 7.46
C TYR A 90 3.29 -2.77 8.38
N TRP A 91 2.29 -2.07 8.92
CA TRP A 91 1.27 -2.60 9.82
C TRP A 91 -0.09 -2.54 9.18
N ARG A 92 -0.83 -3.64 9.26
CA ARG A 92 -2.19 -3.79 8.75
C ARG A 92 -3.10 -4.43 9.78
N ARG A 93 -4.35 -4.03 9.81
CA ARG A 93 -5.41 -4.73 10.56
C ARG A 93 -6.23 -5.61 9.65
N TRP A 94 -6.80 -6.65 10.25
CA TRP A 94 -7.57 -7.67 9.55
C TRP A 94 -8.81 -8.03 10.37
N ASP A 95 -9.96 -8.19 9.71
CA ASP A 95 -11.14 -8.84 10.25
C ASP A 95 -11.36 -10.16 9.50
N GLY A 96 -10.95 -11.28 10.13
CA GLY A 96 -10.78 -12.55 9.44
C GLY A 96 -9.76 -12.44 8.30
N GLU A 97 -10.22 -12.62 7.06
CA GLU A 97 -9.41 -12.49 5.84
C GLU A 97 -9.52 -11.10 5.20
N VAL A 98 -10.36 -10.21 5.73
CA VAL A 98 -10.60 -8.89 5.15
C VAL A 98 -9.54 -7.91 5.65
N LEU A 99 -8.76 -7.35 4.73
CA LEU A 99 -7.83 -6.28 5.02
C LEU A 99 -8.59 -4.98 5.35
N LEU A 100 -8.40 -4.46 6.55
CA LEU A 100 -9.04 -3.24 7.02
C LEU A 100 -8.30 -1.98 6.51
N PRO A 101 -8.97 -0.80 6.46
CA PRO A 101 -8.41 0.40 5.82
C PRO A 101 -7.28 1.06 6.61
N MET A 102 -7.09 0.68 7.87
CA MET A 102 -6.01 1.18 8.71
C MET A 102 -4.66 0.73 8.15
N ARG A 103 -3.77 1.70 7.92
CA ARG A 103 -2.44 1.48 7.33
C ARG A 103 -1.40 2.33 8.04
N LEU A 104 -0.25 1.73 8.35
CA LEU A 104 0.97 2.44 8.72
C LEU A 104 2.13 1.81 7.95
N ASP A 105 2.81 2.59 7.10
CA ASP A 105 3.96 2.13 6.31
C ASP A 105 5.12 3.07 6.55
N LEU A 106 6.29 2.48 6.77
CA LEU A 106 7.53 3.19 6.90
C LEU A 106 8.57 2.57 5.97
N ARG A 107 9.19 3.41 5.14
CA ARG A 107 10.44 3.06 4.49
C ARG A 107 11.60 3.53 5.35
N ILE A 108 12.38 2.58 5.82
CA ILE A 108 13.62 2.81 6.55
C ILE A 108 14.77 2.75 5.56
N ASP A 109 15.45 3.86 5.32
CA ASP A 109 16.60 3.91 4.42
C ASP A 109 17.82 3.14 4.96
N SER A 110 18.86 2.99 4.14
CA SER A 110 20.09 2.27 4.50
C SER A 110 20.87 2.90 5.65
N ALA A 111 20.59 4.16 6.01
CA ALA A 111 21.15 4.86 7.16
C ALA A 111 20.30 4.73 8.44
N GLY A 112 19.14 4.05 8.38
CA GLY A 112 18.24 3.87 9.51
C GLY A 112 17.29 5.06 9.75
N ARG A 113 16.96 5.81 8.71
CA ARG A 113 16.09 6.99 8.76
C ARG A 113 14.78 6.70 8.03
N VAL A 114 13.70 7.36 8.42
CA VAL A 114 12.42 7.23 7.71
C VAL A 114 12.45 8.14 6.49
N SER A 115 12.44 7.56 5.29
CA SER A 115 12.41 8.30 4.02
C SER A 115 11.01 8.44 3.47
N ASP A 116 10.16 7.43 3.64
CA ASP A 116 8.76 7.46 3.21
C ASP A 116 7.85 7.01 4.35
N LEU A 117 6.68 7.65 4.45
CA LEU A 117 5.66 7.39 5.46
C LEU A 117 4.28 7.41 4.80
N ILE A 118 3.45 6.41 5.12
CA ILE A 118 2.01 6.45 4.87
C ILE A 118 1.31 6.16 6.18
N GLU A 119 0.52 7.11 6.65
CA GLU A 119 -0.38 6.95 7.79
C GLU A 119 -1.82 7.04 7.29
N ARG A 120 -2.60 5.99 7.55
CA ARG A 120 -4.05 5.99 7.36
C ARG A 120 -4.73 5.57 8.65
N ASN A 121 -5.08 6.57 9.45
CA ASN A 121 -5.70 6.35 10.77
C ASN A 121 -7.23 6.35 10.64
N ILE A 122 -7.77 5.19 10.29
CA ILE A 122 -9.21 4.97 10.16
C ILE A 122 -9.62 3.89 11.15
N SER A 123 -10.65 4.17 11.95
CA SER A 123 -11.22 3.17 12.84
C SER A 123 -11.79 2.01 12.04
N ASP A 124 -11.62 0.80 12.57
CA ASP A 124 -12.10 -0.45 11.96
C ASP A 124 -13.60 -0.33 11.64
N PRO A 125 -13.98 -0.35 10.34
CA PRO A 125 -15.37 -0.16 9.95
C PRO A 125 -16.16 -1.44 10.14
N LYS A 126 -17.49 -1.30 10.25
CA LYS A 126 -18.38 -2.44 10.05
C LYS A 126 -18.40 -2.79 8.57
N ILE A 127 -17.95 -3.98 8.24
CA ILE A 127 -17.88 -4.48 6.87
C ILE A 127 -19.07 -5.39 6.55
N PRO A 128 -19.61 -5.35 5.31
CA PRO A 128 -20.62 -6.30 4.87
C PRO A 128 -20.11 -7.75 4.88
N THR A 129 -21.03 -8.70 5.09
CA THR A 129 -20.72 -10.13 5.00
C THR A 129 -20.37 -10.53 3.57
N VAL A 130 -19.24 -11.22 3.42
CA VAL A 130 -18.79 -11.80 2.16
C VAL A 130 -19.75 -12.90 1.71
N ARG A 131 -20.19 -12.83 0.45
CA ARG A 131 -21.08 -13.79 -0.21
C ARG A 131 -20.52 -14.32 -1.52
N VAL A 132 -19.66 -13.54 -2.18
CA VAL A 132 -18.98 -13.90 -3.41
C VAL A 132 -17.63 -14.51 -3.05
N THR A 133 -17.39 -15.75 -3.51
CA THR A 133 -16.11 -16.42 -3.26
C THR A 133 -14.99 -15.85 -4.14
N LYS A 134 -13.74 -16.17 -3.79
CA LYS A 134 -12.56 -15.84 -4.61
C LYS A 134 -12.72 -16.37 -6.04
N GLU A 135 -13.24 -17.59 -6.20
CA GLU A 135 -13.46 -18.24 -7.50
C GLU A 135 -14.53 -17.52 -8.31
N GLU A 136 -15.66 -17.16 -7.69
CA GLU A 136 -16.74 -16.42 -8.35
C GLU A 136 -16.28 -15.02 -8.79
N ALA A 137 -15.52 -14.33 -7.94
CA ALA A 137 -14.94 -13.03 -8.27
C ALA A 137 -14.01 -13.11 -9.49
N TRP A 138 -13.20 -14.18 -9.59
CA TRP A 138 -12.38 -14.43 -10.77
C TRP A 138 -13.19 -14.66 -12.05
N GLU A 139 -14.30 -15.39 -11.98
CA GLU A 139 -15.17 -15.61 -13.14
C GLU A 139 -15.84 -14.30 -13.60
N ILE A 140 -16.27 -13.45 -12.66
CA ILE A 140 -16.80 -12.11 -12.95
C ILE A 140 -15.70 -11.25 -13.58
N PHE A 141 -14.50 -11.25 -13.01
CA PHE A 141 -13.35 -10.48 -13.53
C PHE A 141 -13.05 -10.84 -14.98
N LYS A 142 -12.90 -12.13 -15.30
CA LYS A 142 -12.63 -12.60 -16.67
C LYS A 142 -13.73 -12.20 -17.65
N LYS A 143 -14.99 -12.38 -17.25
CA LYS A 143 -16.15 -12.05 -18.08
C LYS A 143 -16.19 -10.58 -18.46
N ASN A 144 -15.83 -9.67 -17.55
CA ASN A 144 -15.87 -8.22 -17.80
C ASN A 144 -14.69 -7.73 -18.65
N PHE A 145 -13.54 -8.38 -18.57
CA PHE A 145 -12.40 -8.11 -19.45
C PHE A 145 -12.45 -8.91 -20.78
N ASN A 146 -13.61 -9.44 -21.16
CA ASN A 146 -13.87 -10.11 -22.45
C ASN A 146 -12.80 -11.14 -22.88
N ASP A 147 -12.27 -11.92 -21.94
CA ASP A 147 -11.21 -12.90 -22.19
C ASP A 147 -9.89 -12.31 -22.76
N GLU A 148 -9.63 -11.00 -22.58
CA GLU A 148 -8.29 -10.40 -22.79
C GLU A 148 -7.21 -11.12 -21.95
N ILE A 149 -7.66 -11.74 -20.86
CA ILE A 149 -6.87 -12.62 -20.01
C ILE A 149 -6.61 -13.92 -20.77
N ASP A 150 -5.54 -13.93 -21.55
CA ASP A 150 -5.07 -15.12 -22.23
C ASP A 150 -4.58 -16.18 -21.22
N LYS A 151 -4.39 -17.43 -21.68
CA LYS A 151 -3.84 -18.51 -20.84
C LYS A 151 -2.41 -18.24 -20.32
N LYS A 152 -1.71 -17.24 -20.86
CA LYS A 152 -0.34 -16.87 -20.47
C LYS A 152 -0.32 -15.76 -19.43
N SER A 153 -1.48 -15.18 -19.12
CA SER A 153 -1.62 -14.12 -18.14
C SER A 153 -1.36 -14.69 -16.75
N GLU A 154 -0.47 -14.03 -16.03
CA GLU A 154 -0.16 -14.35 -14.64
C GLU A 154 -1.22 -13.73 -13.75
N LYS A 155 -1.87 -14.54 -12.92
CA LYS A 155 -2.82 -14.05 -11.93
C LYS A 155 -2.07 -13.57 -10.69
N GLY A 156 -2.31 -12.34 -10.28
CA GLY A 156 -1.94 -11.88 -8.96
C GLY A 156 -2.73 -12.63 -7.88
N GLU A 157 -2.20 -12.67 -6.66
CA GLU A 157 -2.95 -13.18 -5.52
C GLU A 157 -4.06 -12.16 -5.17
N PRO A 158 -5.34 -12.56 -5.21
CA PRO A 158 -6.43 -11.65 -4.86
C PRO A 158 -6.36 -11.22 -3.40
N ILE A 159 -6.69 -9.96 -3.17
CA ILE A 159 -6.76 -9.39 -1.82
C ILE A 159 -8.22 -9.07 -1.53
N LEU A 160 -8.73 -9.61 -0.43
CA LEU A 160 -10.03 -9.22 0.10
C LEU A 160 -9.83 -8.02 1.02
N LEU A 161 -10.43 -6.87 0.71
CA LEU A 161 -10.21 -5.65 1.48
C LEU A 161 -11.46 -4.79 1.65
N ALA A 162 -11.43 -3.97 2.70
CA ALA A 162 -12.43 -2.96 2.96
C ALA A 162 -12.13 -1.70 2.15
N GLN A 163 -13.03 -1.31 1.26
CA GLN A 163 -12.95 -0.06 0.50
C GLN A 163 -14.12 0.86 0.82
N TYR A 164 -13.88 2.17 0.77
CA TYR A 164 -14.93 3.16 0.92
C TYR A 164 -15.40 3.62 -0.46
N ARG A 165 -16.63 3.27 -0.84
CA ARG A 165 -17.24 3.60 -2.14
C ARG A 165 -18.65 4.13 -1.93
N ASN A 166 -19.01 5.19 -2.64
CA ASN A 166 -20.37 5.78 -2.60
C ASN A 166 -20.88 6.07 -1.18
N GLY A 167 -20.00 6.56 -0.30
CA GLY A 167 -20.36 6.92 1.08
C GLY A 167 -20.51 5.73 2.04
N GLN A 168 -20.11 4.52 1.63
CA GLN A 168 -20.24 3.31 2.44
C GLN A 168 -18.99 2.45 2.38
N TRP A 169 -18.72 1.74 3.47
CA TRP A 169 -17.71 0.68 3.48
C TRP A 169 -18.25 -0.56 2.77
N ARG A 170 -17.45 -1.09 1.86
CA ARG A 170 -17.67 -2.30 1.08
C ARG A 170 -16.52 -3.26 1.33
N THR A 171 -16.79 -4.54 1.09
CA THR A 171 -15.76 -5.57 1.08
C THR A 171 -15.57 -5.96 -0.37
N ASP A 172 -14.37 -5.78 -0.92
CA ASP A 172 -14.09 -6.07 -2.32
C ASP A 172 -12.97 -7.09 -2.45
N TRP A 173 -13.09 -7.97 -3.44
CA TRP A 173 -11.95 -8.66 -4.01
C TRP A 173 -11.23 -7.71 -4.97
N LEU A 174 -9.99 -7.34 -4.64
CA LEU A 174 -9.10 -6.71 -5.60
C LEU A 174 -8.36 -7.81 -6.35
N LEU A 175 -8.58 -7.87 -7.66
CA LEU A 175 -7.96 -8.86 -8.53
C LEU A 175 -7.09 -8.15 -9.55
N SER A 176 -5.99 -8.79 -9.90
CA SER A 176 -5.09 -8.32 -10.93
C SER A 176 -4.57 -9.46 -11.80
N THR A 177 -4.40 -9.18 -13.09
CA THR A 177 -3.71 -10.09 -14.01
C THR A 177 -2.65 -9.31 -14.76
N ARG A 178 -1.50 -9.94 -14.97
CA ARG A 178 -0.40 -9.37 -15.74
C ARG A 178 -0.21 -10.15 -17.03
N THR A 179 -0.19 -9.43 -18.15
CA THR A 179 0.18 -9.96 -19.46
C THR A 179 1.59 -9.50 -19.83
N SER A 180 2.06 -9.84 -21.03
CA SER A 180 3.35 -9.36 -21.53
C SER A 180 3.39 -7.85 -21.86
N SER A 181 2.22 -7.20 -22.00
CA SER A 181 2.13 -5.82 -22.49
C SER A 181 1.24 -4.91 -21.65
N TYR A 182 0.43 -5.46 -20.74
CA TYR A 182 -0.41 -4.68 -19.84
C TYR A 182 -0.73 -5.46 -18.56
N ALA A 183 -1.12 -4.75 -17.51
CA ALA A 183 -1.79 -5.28 -16.34
C ALA A 183 -3.26 -4.85 -16.35
N LEU A 184 -4.13 -5.74 -15.90
CA LEU A 184 -5.55 -5.47 -15.66
C LEU A 184 -5.80 -5.56 -14.16
N GLU A 185 -6.55 -4.62 -13.63
CA GLU A 185 -6.97 -4.61 -12.22
C GLU A 185 -8.44 -4.20 -12.13
N ALA A 186 -9.17 -4.74 -11.16
CA ALA A 186 -10.54 -4.35 -10.85
C ALA A 186 -10.93 -4.81 -9.45
N ALA A 187 -11.93 -4.15 -8.91
CA ALA A 187 -12.57 -4.51 -7.65
C ALA A 187 -13.91 -5.20 -7.91
N ILE A 188 -14.14 -6.36 -7.30
CA ILE A 188 -15.42 -7.07 -7.31
C ILE A 188 -16.04 -6.97 -5.92
N ASP A 189 -17.22 -6.38 -5.80
CA ASP A 189 -17.93 -6.30 -4.51
C ASP A 189 -18.22 -7.72 -4.03
N ALA A 190 -17.63 -8.07 -2.89
CA ALA A 190 -17.68 -9.41 -2.32
C ALA A 190 -19.08 -9.73 -1.75
N THR A 191 -20.02 -8.78 -1.75
CA THR A 191 -21.40 -8.93 -1.27
C THR A 191 -22.38 -9.27 -2.38
N ASP A 192 -22.23 -8.64 -3.55
CA ASP A 192 -23.20 -8.73 -4.65
C ASP A 192 -22.60 -9.01 -6.05
N GLY A 193 -21.28 -9.04 -6.17
CA GLY A 193 -20.57 -9.36 -7.41
C GLY A 193 -20.44 -8.18 -8.38
N SER A 194 -20.76 -6.96 -7.96
CA SER A 194 -20.62 -5.77 -8.81
C SER A 194 -19.15 -5.56 -9.22
N PHE A 195 -18.93 -5.26 -10.50
CA PHE A 195 -17.61 -4.97 -11.08
C PHE A 195 -17.32 -3.47 -11.03
N ASN A 196 -16.21 -3.07 -10.41
CA ASN A 196 -15.88 -1.68 -10.13
C ASN A 196 -14.42 -1.37 -10.46
N ASP A 197 -14.17 -0.09 -10.73
CA ASP A 197 -12.84 0.51 -10.87
C ASP A 197 -11.89 -0.27 -11.81
N PRO A 198 -12.32 -0.64 -13.04
CA PRO A 198 -11.44 -1.34 -13.97
C PRO A 198 -10.29 -0.43 -14.41
N VAL A 199 -9.08 -0.95 -14.31
CA VAL A 199 -7.85 -0.30 -14.76
C VAL A 199 -7.11 -1.22 -15.71
N GLN A 200 -6.62 -0.63 -16.80
CA GLN A 200 -5.66 -1.27 -17.70
C GLN A 200 -4.41 -0.40 -17.75
N VAL A 201 -3.28 -0.95 -17.28
CA VAL A 201 -2.00 -0.25 -17.24
C VAL A 201 -1.05 -0.89 -18.27
N PRO A 202 -0.61 -0.17 -19.31
CA PRO A 202 0.42 -0.66 -20.21
C PRO A 202 1.73 -0.95 -19.46
N LEU A 203 2.30 -2.13 -19.67
CA LEU A 203 3.64 -2.45 -19.17
C LEU A 203 4.65 -1.94 -20.19
N ARG A 204 5.47 -0.95 -19.80
CA ARG A 204 6.59 -0.51 -20.63
C ARG A 204 7.54 -1.70 -20.82
N ARG A 205 7.92 -1.98 -22.06
CA ARG A 205 9.01 -2.96 -22.34
C ARG A 205 10.24 -2.53 -21.54
N SER A 206 10.85 -3.50 -20.87
CA SER A 206 12.00 -3.40 -19.98
C SER A 206 13.26 -2.84 -20.67
N ALA A 207 13.25 -1.57 -21.03
CA ALA A 207 14.45 -0.81 -21.37
C ALA A 207 14.74 0.28 -20.33
N ASP A 208 13.73 0.77 -19.59
CA ASP A 208 13.89 1.92 -18.68
C ASP A 208 13.13 1.79 -17.33
N ALA A 209 12.73 0.58 -16.91
CA ALA A 209 11.85 0.39 -15.76
C ALA A 209 12.63 0.30 -14.43
N ASN A 210 13.20 1.42 -13.99
CA ASN A 210 13.72 1.60 -12.63
C ASN A 210 13.14 2.87 -11.97
N GLN A 211 11.83 3.08 -12.10
CA GLN A 211 11.09 4.09 -11.33
C GLN A 211 9.68 3.57 -11.00
N TYR A 212 9.47 3.32 -9.70
CA TYR A 212 8.22 3.41 -8.92
C TYR A 212 6.91 2.89 -9.55
N ILE A 213 6.43 1.74 -9.07
CA ILE A 213 5.00 1.41 -9.09
C ILE A 213 4.39 2.01 -7.83
N GLU A 214 3.76 3.18 -7.94
CA GLU A 214 2.79 3.64 -6.94
C GLU A 214 1.54 2.75 -7.02
N PRO A 215 0.99 2.25 -5.90
CA PRO A 215 -0.41 1.87 -5.89
C PRO A 215 -1.24 3.15 -6.06
N LEU A 216 -1.98 3.24 -7.17
CA LEU A 216 -2.83 4.36 -7.53
C LEU A 216 -3.66 4.83 -6.34
N SER A 217 -3.51 6.11 -6.01
CA SER A 217 -4.43 6.81 -5.12
C SER A 217 -5.85 6.63 -5.65
N THR A 218 -6.75 6.09 -4.84
CA THR A 218 -8.18 6.18 -5.10
C THR A 218 -8.58 7.64 -4.89
N SER A 219 -8.53 8.44 -5.96
CA SER A 219 -9.11 9.78 -5.98
C SER A 219 -10.64 9.65 -5.92
N GLY A 220 -11.22 10.15 -4.83
CA GLY A 220 -12.67 10.37 -4.66
C GLY A 220 -13.05 11.84 -4.65
#